data_AF-A0AAJ5UC57-F1
#
_entry.id   AF-A0AAJ5UC57-F1
#
_cell.length_a   1.000
_cell.length_b   1.000
_cell.length_c   1.000
_cell.angle_alpha   90.00
_cell.angle_beta   90.00
_cell.angle_gamma   90.00
#
_symmetry.space_group_name_H-M   'P 1'
#
loop_
_entity.id
_entity.type
_entity.pdbx_description
1 polymer ?
#
loop_
_entity_poly.entity_id
_entity_poly.type
_entity_poly.pdbx_seq_one_letter_code
_entity_poly.pdbx_strand_id
1 'polypeptide(L)'
;MRLRLYQLKSLAKHFGEQPLADITTRDVALFLESYITGGKRTMAVILRSVLNDIFREAIVAGIIERNPVEPTRASVPKIQRSRLSTGDLRKLLEATREVEPWFYKAMLIALLSAQRREDITRMKFSDVRDGRLFITQSKKGNKLAIPVALGLPEINMTLSDGIALCRRDNPSEYLIYSATRRHGRKPGPVSPENITQAFSRARARCGLDTIENPPTFHEIRSLSGRLYEARQGEAFAQRLLGHKNLSMTKKYLDPRRDEYVLV
;
A
#
# COMPACT_ATOMS: atom_id res chain seq x y z
N MET A 1 1.99 14.41 -4.54
CA MET A 1 1.49 15.79 -4.76
C MET A 1 0.05 15.99 -4.30
N ARG A 2 -0.95 15.19 -4.74
CA ARG A 2 -2.37 15.35 -4.34
C ARG A 2 -2.67 15.30 -2.83
N LEU A 3 -1.95 14.48 -2.07
CA LEU A 3 -2.18 14.34 -0.61
C LEU A 3 -1.84 15.63 0.17
N ARG A 4 -0.75 16.31 -0.20
CA ARG A 4 -0.36 17.60 0.41
C ARG A 4 -1.38 18.69 0.12
N LEU A 5 -1.93 18.74 -1.10
CA LEU A 5 -2.99 19.70 -1.45
C LEU A 5 -4.23 19.55 -0.57
N TYR A 6 -4.66 18.32 -0.26
CA TYR A 6 -5.80 18.10 0.64
C TYR A 6 -5.49 18.56 2.08
N GLN A 7 -4.30 18.23 2.59
CA GLN A 7 -3.87 18.66 3.93
C GLN A 7 -3.81 20.18 4.03
N LEU A 8 -3.23 20.84 3.02
CA LEU A 8 -3.19 22.30 2.95
C LEU A 8 -4.60 22.90 2.88
N LYS A 9 -5.53 22.30 2.14
CA LYS A 9 -6.94 22.73 2.14
C LYS A 9 -7.60 22.59 3.51
N SER A 10 -7.35 21.49 4.22
CA SER A 10 -7.86 21.29 5.59
C SER A 10 -7.29 22.32 6.57
N LEU A 11 -5.99 22.63 6.45
CA LEU A 11 -5.34 23.65 7.28
C LEU A 11 -5.83 25.06 6.93
N ALA A 12 -5.89 25.41 5.64
CA ALA A 12 -6.39 26.70 5.16
C ALA A 12 -7.84 26.95 5.59
N LYS A 13 -8.69 25.90 5.59
CA LYS A 13 -10.06 26.01 6.09
C LYS A 13 -10.13 26.40 7.58
N HIS A 14 -9.13 26.04 8.37
CA HIS A 14 -9.15 26.25 9.83
C HIS A 14 -8.34 27.47 10.28
N PHE A 15 -7.16 27.67 9.68
CA PHE A 15 -6.19 28.70 10.07
C PHE A 15 -5.99 29.78 8.99
N GLY A 16 -6.57 29.63 7.79
CA GLY A 16 -6.18 30.43 6.62
C GLY A 16 -6.54 31.90 6.66
N GLU A 17 -7.45 32.30 7.55
CA GLU A 17 -7.86 33.70 7.76
C GLU A 17 -7.19 34.34 8.98
N GLN A 18 -6.38 33.58 9.72
CA GLN A 18 -5.71 34.06 10.93
C GLN A 18 -4.25 34.44 10.61
N PRO A 19 -3.76 35.60 11.10
CA PRO A 19 -2.34 35.91 11.05
C PRO A 19 -1.52 34.83 11.76
N LEU A 20 -0.38 34.44 11.18
CA LEU A 20 0.48 33.40 11.75
C LEU A 20 0.96 33.72 13.17
N ALA A 21 1.16 35.01 13.46
CA ALA A 21 1.58 35.49 14.78
C ALA A 21 0.50 35.29 15.87
N ASP A 22 -0.78 35.19 15.49
CA ASP A 22 -1.90 35.08 16.42
C ASP A 22 -2.27 33.62 16.74
N ILE A 23 -1.75 32.66 15.97
CA ILE A 23 -2.06 31.24 16.17
C ILE A 23 -1.28 30.72 17.37
N THR A 24 -2.01 30.35 18.43
CA THR A 24 -1.40 29.86 19.67
C THR A 24 -1.22 28.34 19.68
N THR A 25 -0.37 27.85 20.58
CA THR A 25 -0.26 26.40 20.86
C THR A 25 -1.60 25.78 21.25
N ARG A 26 -2.49 26.54 21.91
CA ARG A 26 -3.82 26.06 22.29
C ARG A 26 -4.69 25.83 21.06
N ASP A 27 -4.67 26.73 20.09
CA ASP A 27 -5.44 26.59 18.84
C ASP A 27 -5.00 25.36 18.06
N VAL A 28 -3.68 25.15 17.97
CA VAL A 28 -3.11 23.94 17.36
C VAL A 28 -3.57 22.69 18.11
N ALA A 29 -3.52 22.69 19.45
CA ALA A 29 -3.92 21.55 20.25
C ALA A 29 -5.41 21.20 20.06
N LEU A 30 -6.30 22.19 20.09
CA LEU A 30 -7.75 22.00 19.88
C LEU A 30 -8.04 21.49 18.47
N PHE A 31 -7.37 22.05 17.46
CA PHE A 31 -7.47 21.57 16.09
C PHE A 31 -7.11 20.09 15.97
N LEU A 32 -5.96 19.68 16.52
CA LEU A 32 -5.52 18.29 16.47
C LEU A 32 -6.44 17.35 17.26
N GLU A 33 -6.92 17.80 18.42
CA GLU A 33 -7.84 17.04 19.27
C GLU A 33 -9.17 16.75 18.56
N SER A 34 -9.67 17.67 17.74
CA SER A 34 -10.89 17.42 16.94
C SER A 34 -10.76 16.22 15.99
N TYR A 35 -9.56 15.99 15.45
CA TYR A 35 -9.29 14.80 14.62
C TYR A 35 -9.08 13.55 15.47
N ILE A 36 -8.46 13.67 16.65
CA ILE A 36 -8.22 12.54 17.55
C ILE A 36 -9.53 11.99 18.11
N THR A 37 -10.39 12.87 18.63
CA THR A 37 -11.74 12.55 19.13
C THR A 37 -12.64 12.01 18.03
N GLY A 38 -12.51 12.53 16.80
CA GLY A 38 -13.17 11.97 15.60
C GLY A 38 -12.58 10.67 15.07
N GLY A 39 -11.65 10.01 15.79
CA GLY A 39 -11.03 8.74 15.40
C GLY A 39 -9.97 8.84 14.29
N LYS A 40 -9.66 10.05 13.80
CA LYS A 40 -8.74 10.32 12.68
C LYS A 40 -7.31 10.61 13.16
N ARG A 41 -6.78 9.82 14.09
CA ARG A 41 -5.45 10.01 14.71
C ARG A 41 -4.31 10.11 13.69
N THR A 42 -4.33 9.28 12.64
CA THR A 42 -3.32 9.35 11.56
C THR A 42 -3.36 10.70 10.84
N MET A 43 -4.55 11.24 10.59
CA MET A 43 -4.70 12.55 9.95
C MET A 43 -4.20 13.66 10.89
N ALA A 44 -4.48 13.57 12.19
CA ALA A 44 -3.95 14.52 13.18
C ALA A 44 -2.41 14.59 13.14
N VAL A 45 -1.72 13.44 13.13
CA VAL A 45 -0.25 13.38 13.04
C VAL A 45 0.26 14.02 11.75
N ILE A 46 -0.38 13.72 10.62
CA ILE A 46 -0.01 14.26 9.32
C ILE A 46 -0.21 15.78 9.29
N LEU A 47 -1.36 16.27 9.74
CA LEU A 47 -1.67 17.70 9.77
C LEU A 47 -0.72 18.44 10.71
N ARG A 48 -0.42 17.89 11.89
CA ARG A 48 0.60 18.43 12.81
C ARG A 48 1.95 18.55 12.11
N SER A 49 2.38 17.53 11.36
CA SER A 49 3.65 17.57 10.64
C SER A 49 3.68 18.68 9.58
N VAL A 50 2.61 18.81 8.79
CA VAL A 50 2.53 19.86 7.76
C VAL A 50 2.49 21.24 8.39
N LEU A 51 1.72 21.41 9.46
CA LEU A 51 1.62 22.67 10.19
C LEU A 51 2.98 23.05 10.79
N ASN A 52 3.67 22.08 11.39
CA ASN A 52 5.01 22.28 11.92
C ASN A 52 6.00 22.74 10.84
N ASP A 53 5.93 22.18 9.63
CA ASP A 53 6.75 22.63 8.49
C ASP A 53 6.39 24.06 8.07
N ILE A 54 5.10 24.41 7.98
CA ILE A 54 4.64 25.77 7.65
C ILE A 54 5.19 26.80 8.65
N PHE A 55 5.06 26.53 9.95
CA PHE A 55 5.54 27.44 10.98
C PHE A 55 7.07 27.54 11.03
N ARG A 56 7.80 26.48 10.63
CA ARG A 56 9.26 26.58 10.45
C ARG A 56 9.64 27.51 9.31
N GLU A 57 8.97 27.43 8.17
CA GLU A 57 9.21 28.36 7.05
C GLU A 57 8.85 29.81 7.44
N ALA A 58 7.82 30.01 8.25
CA ALA A 58 7.46 31.34 8.76
C ALA A 58 8.54 31.93 9.70
N ILE A 59 9.21 31.10 10.51
CA ILE A 59 10.37 31.52 11.31
C ILE A 59 11.54 31.91 10.40
N VAL A 60 11.85 31.09 9.39
CA VAL A 60 12.93 31.39 8.43
C VAL A 60 12.67 32.70 7.69
N ALA A 61 11.40 33.00 7.38
CA ALA A 61 10.98 34.25 6.76
C ALA A 61 10.91 35.45 7.72
N GLY A 62 11.18 35.26 9.02
CA GLY A 62 11.13 36.33 10.03
C GLY A 62 9.72 36.83 10.37
N ILE A 63 8.68 36.05 10.05
CA ILE A 63 7.27 36.43 10.31
C ILE A 63 6.92 36.23 11.78
N ILE A 64 7.52 35.21 12.40
CA ILE A 64 7.30 34.82 13.80
C ILE A 64 8.63 34.33 14.40
N GLU A 65 8.72 34.28 15.73
CA GLU A 65 9.94 33.85 16.43
C GLU A 65 9.88 32.41 16.97
N ARG A 66 8.67 31.88 17.19
CA ARG A 66 8.46 30.59 17.86
C ARG A 66 7.44 29.75 17.11
N ASN A 67 7.64 28.44 17.09
CA ASN A 67 6.72 27.51 16.44
C ASN A 67 5.65 27.03 17.44
N PRO A 68 4.38 27.46 17.31
CA PRO A 68 3.32 27.09 18.25
C PRO A 68 2.97 25.59 18.20
N VAL A 69 3.40 24.87 17.15
CA VAL A 69 3.13 23.43 16.97
C VAL A 69 4.07 22.56 17.81
N GLU A 70 5.30 23.02 18.08
CA GLU A 70 6.35 22.21 18.72
C GLU A 70 5.92 21.63 20.09
N PRO A 71 5.28 22.40 20.99
CA PRO A 71 4.88 21.87 22.30
C PRO A 71 3.70 20.88 22.25
N THR A 72 2.99 20.79 21.11
CA THR A 72 1.85 19.89 20.98
C THR A 72 2.29 18.44 20.88
N ARG A 73 1.52 17.50 21.42
CA ARG A 73 1.87 16.07 21.39
C ARG A 73 1.41 15.42 20.09
N ALA A 74 2.28 14.61 19.48
CA ALA A 74 1.88 13.72 18.40
C ALA A 74 1.11 12.53 18.99
N SER A 75 -0.09 12.26 18.49
CA SER A 75 -0.78 11.00 18.77
C SER A 75 0.00 9.83 18.16
N VAL A 76 -0.01 8.64 18.77
CA VAL A 76 0.54 7.42 18.16
C VAL A 76 -0.64 6.67 17.50
N PRO A 77 -0.76 6.65 16.17
CA PRO A 77 -1.83 5.91 15.53
C PRO A 77 -1.58 4.41 15.66
N LYS A 78 -2.56 3.67 16.17
CA LYS A 78 -2.54 2.21 16.13
C LYS A 78 -2.86 1.73 14.71
N ILE A 79 -2.15 0.69 14.25
CA ILE A 79 -2.42 0.11 12.93
C ILE A 79 -3.66 -0.77 13.05
N GLN A 80 -4.74 -0.38 12.39
CA GLN A 80 -6.04 -1.07 12.50
C GLN A 80 -6.25 -2.14 11.43
N ARG A 81 -5.59 -2.04 10.27
CA ARG A 81 -5.85 -2.94 9.15
C ARG A 81 -5.45 -4.38 9.46
N SER A 82 -6.42 -5.28 9.30
CA SER A 82 -6.28 -6.73 9.42
C SER A 82 -5.37 -7.33 8.35
N ARG A 83 -4.66 -8.42 8.69
CA ARG A 83 -3.83 -9.18 7.75
C ARG A 83 -4.69 -10.04 6.84
N LEU A 84 -4.19 -10.28 5.63
CA LEU A 84 -4.76 -11.28 4.72
C LEU A 84 -4.16 -12.66 5.03
N SER A 85 -5.00 -13.67 5.30
CA SER A 85 -4.54 -15.04 5.47
C SER A 85 -4.43 -15.77 4.12
N THR A 86 -3.75 -16.93 4.11
CA THR A 86 -3.72 -17.81 2.93
C THR A 86 -5.12 -18.30 2.55
N GLY A 87 -5.99 -18.54 3.54
CA GLY A 87 -7.38 -18.92 3.32
C GLY A 87 -8.18 -17.81 2.63
N ASP A 88 -8.04 -16.57 3.08
CA ASP A 88 -8.71 -15.42 2.46
C ASP A 88 -8.23 -15.21 1.02
N LEU A 89 -6.92 -15.37 0.77
CA LEU A 89 -6.37 -15.28 -0.57
C LEU A 89 -6.97 -16.34 -1.50
N ARG A 90 -7.12 -17.59 -1.04
CA ARG A 90 -7.73 -18.66 -1.85
C ARG A 90 -9.17 -18.31 -2.23
N LYS A 91 -9.97 -17.84 -1.27
CA LYS A 91 -11.34 -17.35 -1.52
C LYS A 91 -11.36 -16.25 -2.58
N LEU A 92 -10.46 -15.26 -2.46
CA LEU A 92 -10.34 -14.18 -3.44
C LEU A 92 -9.95 -14.68 -4.83
N LEU A 93 -9.00 -15.60 -4.93
CA LEU A 93 -8.55 -16.18 -6.19
C LEU A 93 -9.70 -16.95 -6.88
N GLU A 94 -10.42 -17.78 -6.13
CA GLU A 94 -11.57 -18.52 -6.63
C GLU A 94 -12.69 -17.57 -7.12
N ALA A 95 -13.06 -16.57 -6.30
CA ALA A 95 -14.12 -15.61 -6.62
C ALA A 95 -13.78 -14.60 -7.75
N THR A 96 -12.58 -14.67 -8.33
CA THR A 96 -12.12 -13.74 -9.37
C THR A 96 -11.64 -14.41 -10.64
N ARG A 97 -11.29 -15.70 -10.61
CA ARG A 97 -10.70 -16.41 -11.76
C ARG A 97 -11.50 -16.22 -13.05
N GLU A 98 -12.80 -16.49 -13.00
CA GLU A 98 -13.71 -16.37 -14.16
C GLU A 98 -14.39 -15.00 -14.25
N VAL A 99 -14.64 -14.35 -13.10
CA VAL A 99 -15.44 -13.11 -13.03
C VAL A 99 -14.63 -11.87 -13.40
N GLU A 100 -13.38 -11.78 -12.93
CA GLU A 100 -12.46 -10.68 -13.22
C GLU A 100 -11.05 -11.25 -13.52
N PRO A 101 -10.85 -11.96 -14.65
CA PRO A 101 -9.62 -12.72 -14.91
C PRO A 101 -8.33 -11.88 -14.89
N TRP A 102 -8.40 -10.61 -15.33
CA TRP A 102 -7.26 -9.70 -15.25
C TRP A 102 -6.83 -9.41 -13.81
N PHE A 103 -7.79 -9.36 -12.88
CA PHE A 103 -7.55 -9.09 -11.47
C PHE A 103 -7.04 -10.33 -10.75
N TYR A 104 -7.56 -11.51 -11.11
CA TYR A 104 -6.98 -12.80 -10.73
C TYR A 104 -5.48 -12.87 -11.07
N LYS A 105 -5.13 -12.57 -12.34
CA LYS A 105 -3.74 -12.49 -12.81
C LYS A 105 -2.92 -11.46 -12.00
N ALA A 106 -3.49 -10.30 -11.69
CA ALA A 106 -2.81 -9.28 -10.88
C ALA A 106 -2.51 -9.75 -9.45
N MET A 107 -3.42 -10.50 -8.82
CA MET A 107 -3.21 -11.07 -7.48
C MET A 107 -2.12 -12.15 -7.49
N LEU A 108 -2.07 -13.00 -8.52
CA LEU A 108 -1.01 -13.99 -8.68
C LEU A 108 0.37 -13.33 -8.81
N ILE A 109 0.51 -12.34 -9.70
CA ILE A 109 1.76 -11.59 -9.85
C ILE A 109 2.14 -10.89 -8.54
N ALA A 110 1.18 -10.30 -7.82
CA ALA A 110 1.43 -9.68 -6.53
C ALA A 110 1.96 -10.65 -5.48
N LEU A 111 1.37 -11.84 -5.40
CA LEU A 111 1.76 -12.87 -4.45
C LEU A 111 3.14 -13.44 -4.79
N LEU A 112 3.37 -13.79 -6.05
CA LEU A 112 4.59 -14.47 -6.49
C LEU A 112 5.80 -13.55 -6.45
N SER A 113 5.63 -12.28 -6.82
CA SER A 113 6.72 -11.29 -6.87
C SER A 113 6.90 -10.50 -5.57
N ALA A 114 5.93 -10.54 -4.65
CA ALA A 114 5.85 -9.68 -3.46
C ALA A 114 5.87 -8.17 -3.76
N GLN A 115 5.52 -7.70 -4.97
CA GLN A 115 5.68 -6.29 -5.34
C GLN A 115 4.49 -5.40 -4.96
N ARG A 116 4.73 -4.08 -4.94
CA ARG A 116 3.66 -3.10 -4.66
C ARG A 116 2.73 -3.04 -5.85
N ARG A 117 1.47 -2.74 -5.58
CA ARG A 117 0.44 -2.56 -6.61
C ARG A 117 0.87 -1.59 -7.72
N GLU A 118 1.45 -0.46 -7.33
CA GLU A 118 1.92 0.54 -8.29
C GLU A 118 3.00 -0.02 -9.21
N ASP A 119 3.88 -0.87 -8.67
CA ASP A 119 4.96 -1.51 -9.41
C ASP A 119 4.40 -2.60 -10.35
N ILE A 120 3.44 -3.40 -9.88
CA ILE A 120 2.76 -4.46 -10.67
C ILE A 120 2.09 -3.88 -11.91
N THR A 121 1.40 -2.74 -11.80
CA THR A 121 0.73 -2.11 -12.95
C THR A 121 1.67 -1.64 -14.05
N ARG A 122 2.97 -1.51 -13.76
CA ARG A 122 3.97 -1.04 -14.72
C ARG A 122 4.85 -2.15 -15.29
N MET A 123 4.72 -3.38 -14.79
CA MET A 123 5.53 -4.50 -15.28
C MET A 123 5.18 -4.78 -16.74
N LYS A 124 6.19 -4.87 -17.58
CA LYS A 124 6.09 -5.22 -18.99
C LYS A 124 6.66 -6.59 -19.24
N PHE A 125 6.20 -7.24 -20.29
CA PHE A 125 6.76 -8.55 -20.62
C PHE A 125 8.22 -8.46 -21.08
N SER A 126 8.64 -7.33 -21.65
CA SER A 126 10.03 -7.03 -21.98
C SER A 126 10.93 -6.86 -20.75
N ASP A 127 10.37 -6.72 -19.56
CA ASP A 127 11.13 -6.71 -18.31
C ASP A 127 11.61 -8.13 -17.91
N VAL A 128 11.12 -9.16 -18.60
CA VAL A 128 11.54 -10.55 -18.41
C VAL A 128 12.66 -10.90 -19.39
N ARG A 129 13.85 -11.16 -18.85
CA ARG A 129 15.04 -11.54 -19.61
C ARG A 129 15.94 -12.43 -18.76
N ASP A 130 16.68 -13.34 -19.39
CA ASP A 130 17.67 -14.20 -18.72
C ASP A 130 17.10 -14.94 -17.48
N GLY A 131 15.87 -15.45 -17.60
CA GLY A 131 15.19 -16.17 -16.52
C GLY A 131 14.79 -15.29 -15.31
N ARG A 132 14.76 -13.97 -15.45
CA ARG A 132 14.45 -13.02 -14.36
C ARG A 132 13.49 -11.93 -14.81
N LEU A 133 12.63 -11.50 -13.88
CA LEU A 133 11.82 -10.30 -13.97
C LEU A 133 12.58 -9.12 -13.35
N PHE A 134 12.93 -8.13 -14.16
CA PHE A 134 13.63 -6.92 -13.72
C PHE A 134 12.62 -5.83 -13.35
N ILE A 135 12.78 -5.23 -12.18
CA ILE A 135 11.86 -4.19 -11.71
C ILE A 135 12.62 -3.02 -11.13
N THR A 136 12.09 -1.82 -11.37
CA THR A 136 12.45 -0.61 -10.61
C THR A 136 11.25 -0.16 -9.80
N GLN A 137 11.35 -0.28 -8.48
CA GLN A 137 10.29 0.11 -7.57
C GLN A 137 10.10 1.62 -7.61
N SER A 138 8.88 2.06 -7.91
CA SER A 138 8.50 3.49 -7.97
C SER A 138 8.78 4.20 -6.65
N LYS A 139 8.51 3.53 -5.53
CA LYS A 139 8.81 4.03 -4.21
C LYS A 139 10.28 3.74 -3.88
N LYS A 140 11.08 4.80 -3.73
CA LYS A 140 12.51 4.79 -3.37
C LYS A 140 13.48 4.26 -4.45
N GLY A 141 13.01 3.85 -5.63
CA GLY A 141 13.88 3.53 -6.77
C GLY A 141 14.69 2.24 -6.66
N ASN A 142 14.37 1.34 -5.72
CA ASN A 142 15.11 0.09 -5.55
C ASN A 142 14.95 -0.81 -6.79
N LYS A 143 16.05 -1.39 -7.27
CA LYS A 143 16.09 -2.27 -8.43
C LYS A 143 16.23 -3.73 -7.99
N LEU A 144 15.41 -4.61 -8.54
CA LEU A 144 15.45 -6.04 -8.25
C LEU A 144 15.41 -6.85 -9.54
N ALA A 145 16.01 -8.04 -9.51
CA ALA A 145 15.92 -9.05 -10.57
C ALA A 145 15.44 -10.37 -9.96
N ILE A 146 14.14 -10.64 -10.10
CA ILE A 146 13.44 -11.75 -9.43
C ILE A 146 13.49 -12.99 -10.34
N PRO A 147 14.01 -14.15 -9.90
CA PRO A 147 13.96 -15.37 -10.70
C PRO A 147 12.53 -15.73 -11.10
N VAL A 148 12.27 -16.01 -12.37
CA VAL A 148 10.92 -16.44 -12.81
C VAL A 148 10.55 -17.84 -12.30
N ALA A 149 11.55 -18.64 -11.93
CA ALA A 149 11.36 -19.94 -11.27
C ALA A 149 10.91 -19.82 -9.80
N LEU A 150 10.92 -18.61 -9.22
CA LEU A 150 10.44 -18.40 -7.85
C LEU A 150 8.96 -18.75 -7.76
N GLY A 151 8.56 -19.58 -6.79
CA GLY A 151 7.19 -20.05 -6.66
C GLY A 151 6.73 -20.32 -5.24
N LEU A 152 5.42 -20.52 -5.11
CA LEU A 152 4.72 -20.75 -3.84
C LEU A 152 3.83 -22.00 -3.96
N PRO A 153 4.11 -23.08 -3.20
CA PRO A 153 3.28 -24.28 -3.19
C PRO A 153 1.85 -24.05 -2.70
N GLU A 154 1.60 -23.00 -1.91
CA GLU A 154 0.27 -22.65 -1.40
C GLU A 154 -0.76 -22.45 -2.52
N ILE A 155 -0.28 -22.10 -3.72
CA ILE A 155 -1.04 -21.97 -4.96
C ILE A 155 -0.50 -22.85 -6.10
N ASN A 156 0.53 -23.66 -5.85
CA ASN A 156 1.23 -24.50 -6.82
C ASN A 156 1.60 -23.77 -8.13
N MET A 157 2.23 -22.60 -8.02
CA MET A 157 2.65 -21.81 -9.18
C MET A 157 4.01 -21.16 -8.97
N THR A 158 4.74 -20.99 -10.06
CA THR A 158 5.92 -20.12 -10.18
C THR A 158 5.54 -18.76 -10.77
N LEU A 159 6.44 -17.79 -10.64
CA LEU A 159 6.31 -16.48 -11.28
C LEU A 159 6.23 -16.62 -12.80
N SER A 160 6.93 -17.59 -13.40
CA SER A 160 6.85 -17.94 -14.81
C SER A 160 5.42 -18.36 -15.21
N ASP A 161 4.78 -19.23 -14.42
CA ASP A 161 3.39 -19.66 -14.67
C ASP A 161 2.42 -18.46 -14.61
N GLY A 162 2.61 -17.59 -13.62
CA GLY A 162 1.83 -16.36 -13.50
C GLY A 162 2.00 -15.42 -14.70
N ILE A 163 3.23 -15.24 -15.18
CA ILE A 163 3.55 -14.42 -16.36
C ILE A 163 2.97 -15.04 -17.64
N ALA A 164 3.10 -16.36 -17.81
CA ALA A 164 2.54 -17.09 -18.94
C ALA A 164 1.01 -16.94 -18.99
N LEU A 165 0.34 -17.02 -17.84
CA LEU A 165 -1.09 -16.77 -17.75
C LEU A 165 -1.46 -15.31 -18.08
N CYS A 166 -0.63 -14.36 -17.67
CA CYS A 166 -0.78 -12.95 -18.03
C CYS A 166 -0.72 -12.71 -19.54
N ARG A 167 0.06 -13.51 -20.28
CA ARG A 167 0.21 -13.40 -21.73
C ARG A 167 -1.04 -13.82 -22.50
N ARG A 168 -1.80 -14.79 -21.99
CA ARG A 168 -3.01 -15.30 -22.67
C ARG A 168 -4.03 -14.18 -22.84
N ASP A 169 -4.46 -13.97 -24.09
CA ASP A 169 -5.46 -12.97 -24.50
C ASP A 169 -5.12 -11.54 -24.09
N ASN A 170 -3.83 -11.22 -24.02
CA ASN A 170 -3.31 -9.92 -23.65
C ASN A 170 -2.54 -9.29 -24.83
N PRO A 171 -3.15 -8.34 -25.56
CA PRO A 171 -2.50 -7.65 -26.68
C PRO A 171 -1.56 -6.52 -26.23
N SER A 172 -1.40 -6.30 -24.92
CA SER A 172 -0.59 -5.21 -24.36
C SER A 172 0.87 -5.62 -24.12
N GLU A 173 1.75 -4.62 -24.07
CA GLU A 173 3.12 -4.79 -23.58
C GLU A 173 3.17 -5.05 -22.05
N TYR A 174 2.13 -4.68 -21.31
CA TYR A 174 2.05 -4.81 -19.85
C TYR A 174 1.56 -6.20 -19.43
N LEU A 175 2.11 -6.73 -18.33
CA LEU A 175 1.67 -8.01 -17.74
C LEU A 175 0.17 -7.97 -17.39
N ILE A 176 -0.29 -6.88 -16.77
CA ILE A 176 -1.68 -6.76 -16.33
C ILE A 176 -2.47 -5.89 -17.31
N TYR A 177 -3.36 -6.55 -18.03
CA TYR A 177 -4.27 -5.96 -19.01
C TYR A 177 -5.72 -6.31 -18.70
N SER A 178 -6.60 -5.32 -18.80
CA SER A 178 -8.04 -5.51 -18.63
C SER A 178 -8.74 -5.35 -19.97
N ALA A 179 -9.39 -6.41 -20.45
CA ALA A 179 -10.30 -6.37 -21.60
C ALA A 179 -11.67 -5.73 -21.28
N THR A 180 -11.96 -5.46 -20.00
CA THR A 180 -13.27 -4.99 -19.54
C THR A 180 -13.67 -3.65 -20.16
N ARG A 181 -14.85 -3.63 -20.79
CA ARG A 181 -15.56 -2.43 -21.25
C ARG A 181 -16.75 -2.16 -20.33
N ARG A 182 -16.54 -1.44 -19.23
CA ARG A 182 -17.60 -1.06 -18.28
C ARG A 182 -17.44 0.40 -17.85
N HIS A 183 -18.56 1.12 -17.71
CA HIS A 183 -18.59 2.53 -17.27
C HIS A 183 -17.62 3.43 -18.04
N GLY A 184 -17.60 3.34 -19.38
CA GLY A 184 -16.72 4.14 -20.24
C GLY A 184 -15.24 3.72 -20.24
N ARG A 185 -14.86 2.67 -19.50
CA ARG A 185 -13.50 2.12 -19.53
C ARG A 185 -13.21 1.49 -20.90
N LYS A 186 -12.08 1.87 -21.50
CA LYS A 186 -11.52 1.20 -22.69
C LYS A 186 -10.58 0.07 -22.28
N PRO A 187 -10.48 -1.01 -23.08
CA PRO A 187 -9.51 -2.07 -22.84
C PRO A 187 -8.09 -1.52 -22.82
N GLY A 188 -7.24 -2.01 -21.92
CA GLY A 188 -5.90 -1.44 -21.76
C GLY A 188 -5.20 -1.81 -20.44
N PRO A 189 -4.01 -1.24 -20.21
CA PRO A 189 -3.30 -1.37 -18.94
C PRO A 189 -4.16 -0.85 -17.79
N VAL A 190 -3.93 -1.40 -16.60
CA VAL A 190 -4.71 -1.06 -15.40
C VAL A 190 -3.97 -0.06 -14.53
N SER A 191 -4.71 0.85 -13.89
CA SER A 191 -4.16 1.75 -12.89
C SER A 191 -4.17 1.11 -11.49
N PRO A 192 -3.37 1.62 -10.54
CA PRO A 192 -3.42 1.18 -9.13
C PRO A 192 -4.83 1.32 -8.51
N GLU A 193 -5.58 2.34 -8.90
CA GLU A 193 -6.96 2.56 -8.47
C GLU A 193 -7.87 1.44 -8.97
N ASN A 194 -7.68 0.96 -10.20
CA ASN A 194 -8.46 -0.15 -10.73
C ASN A 194 -8.25 -1.43 -9.92
N ILE A 195 -7.00 -1.74 -9.57
CA ILE A 195 -6.69 -2.86 -8.67
C ILE A 195 -7.32 -2.65 -7.29
N THR A 196 -7.32 -1.42 -6.75
CA THR A 196 -8.00 -1.11 -5.48
C THR A 196 -9.48 -1.47 -5.54
N GLN A 197 -10.17 -0.96 -6.56
CA GLN A 197 -11.61 -1.13 -6.72
C GLN A 197 -11.97 -2.60 -6.97
N ALA A 198 -11.18 -3.31 -7.78
CA ALA A 198 -11.36 -4.74 -8.03
C ALA A 198 -11.16 -5.57 -6.75
N PHE A 199 -10.15 -5.25 -5.95
CA PHE A 199 -9.96 -5.89 -4.65
C PHE A 199 -11.14 -5.65 -3.72
N SER A 200 -11.65 -4.41 -3.62
CA SER A 200 -12.84 -4.13 -2.81
C SER A 200 -14.06 -4.93 -3.26
N ARG A 201 -14.32 -5.03 -4.58
CA ARG A 201 -15.41 -5.86 -5.11
C ARG A 201 -15.22 -7.35 -4.80
N ALA A 202 -14.02 -7.89 -5.02
CA ALA A 202 -13.71 -9.29 -4.75
C ALA A 202 -13.85 -9.61 -3.25
N ARG A 203 -13.38 -8.70 -2.38
CA ARG A 203 -13.49 -8.79 -0.93
C ARG A 203 -14.95 -8.83 -0.47
N ALA A 204 -15.78 -7.94 -1.00
CA ALA A 204 -17.22 -7.94 -0.76
C ALA A 204 -17.88 -9.27 -1.17
N ARG A 205 -17.57 -9.77 -2.38
CA ARG A 205 -18.09 -11.06 -2.87
C ARG A 205 -17.72 -12.25 -1.98
N CYS A 206 -16.56 -12.19 -1.33
CA CYS A 206 -16.07 -13.26 -0.45
C CYS A 206 -16.55 -13.13 1.01
N GLY A 207 -17.38 -12.13 1.33
CA GLY A 207 -17.82 -11.85 2.70
C GLY A 207 -16.72 -11.33 3.62
N LEU A 208 -15.55 -10.95 3.09
CA LEU A 208 -14.40 -10.50 3.87
C LEU A 208 -14.56 -9.06 4.40
N ASP A 209 -15.59 -8.35 3.97
CA ASP A 209 -15.96 -7.04 4.54
C ASP A 209 -16.53 -7.14 5.97
N THR A 210 -16.91 -8.34 6.41
CA THR A 210 -17.34 -8.59 7.81
C THR A 210 -16.20 -8.54 8.81
N ILE A 211 -14.94 -8.61 8.34
CA ILE A 211 -13.75 -8.49 9.17
C ILE A 211 -13.60 -7.03 9.60
N GLU A 212 -13.37 -6.78 10.88
CA GLU A 212 -13.07 -5.45 11.36
C GLU A 212 -11.80 -4.91 10.67
N ASN A 213 -11.87 -3.69 10.13
CA ASN A 213 -10.78 -3.06 9.39
C ASN A 213 -10.18 -3.98 8.30
N PRO A 214 -11.00 -4.38 7.31
CA PRO A 214 -10.73 -5.54 6.46
C PRO A 214 -9.46 -5.34 5.62
N PRO A 215 -8.77 -6.44 5.23
CA PRO A 215 -7.54 -6.37 4.46
C PRO A 215 -7.74 -5.60 3.15
N THR A 216 -6.64 -5.10 2.61
CA THR A 216 -6.61 -4.40 1.31
C THR A 216 -5.64 -5.14 0.39
N PHE A 217 -5.61 -4.81 -0.90
CA PHE A 217 -4.67 -5.43 -1.85
C PHE A 217 -3.21 -5.41 -1.37
N HIS A 218 -2.80 -4.36 -0.64
CA HIS A 218 -1.45 -4.25 -0.09
C HIS A 218 -1.09 -5.39 0.89
N GLU A 219 -2.07 -6.03 1.52
CA GLU A 219 -1.83 -7.15 2.44
C GLU A 219 -1.41 -8.43 1.70
N ILE A 220 -1.63 -8.55 0.38
CA ILE A 220 -1.06 -9.64 -0.44
C ILE A 220 0.48 -9.58 -0.38
N ARG A 221 1.06 -8.39 -0.35
CA ARG A 221 2.51 -8.21 -0.23
C ARG A 221 3.03 -8.61 1.16
N SER A 222 2.28 -8.36 2.23
CA SER A 222 2.61 -8.87 3.57
C SER A 222 2.51 -10.38 3.63
N LEU A 223 1.44 -10.97 3.07
CA LEU A 223 1.26 -12.42 2.97
C LEU A 223 2.41 -13.08 2.19
N SER A 224 2.73 -12.56 1.00
CA SER A 224 3.86 -13.02 0.21
C SER A 224 5.18 -12.99 1.00
N GLY A 225 5.46 -11.88 1.69
CA GLY A 225 6.64 -11.76 2.55
C GLY A 225 6.71 -12.85 3.62
N ARG A 226 5.61 -13.10 4.34
CA ARG A 226 5.53 -14.15 5.37
C ARG A 226 5.71 -15.55 4.81
N LEU A 227 5.09 -15.84 3.66
CA LEU A 227 5.24 -17.13 2.99
C LEU A 227 6.68 -17.38 2.55
N TYR A 228 7.34 -16.37 1.95
CA TYR A 228 8.73 -16.50 1.56
C TYR A 228 9.71 -16.50 2.73
N GLU A 229 9.41 -15.80 3.82
CA GLU A 229 10.19 -15.88 5.06
C GLU A 229 10.16 -17.30 5.61
N ALA A 230 8.97 -17.90 5.76
CA ALA A 230 8.83 -19.25 6.29
C ALA A 230 9.59 -20.31 5.46
N ARG A 231 9.80 -20.04 4.17
CA ARG A 231 10.42 -20.98 3.22
C ARG A 231 11.90 -20.73 2.96
N GLN A 232 12.33 -19.48 2.96
CA GLN A 232 13.66 -19.05 2.49
C GLN A 232 14.35 -18.08 3.46
N GLY A 233 13.74 -17.81 4.62
CA GLY A 233 14.27 -16.95 5.67
C GLY A 233 13.98 -15.46 5.47
N GLU A 234 14.10 -14.72 6.59
CA GLU A 234 13.84 -13.27 6.67
C GLU A 234 14.69 -12.48 5.67
N ALA A 235 15.97 -12.86 5.50
CA ALA A 235 16.89 -12.20 4.58
C ALA A 235 16.44 -12.29 3.12
N PHE A 236 15.87 -13.43 2.71
CA PHE A 236 15.31 -13.58 1.37
C PHE A 236 14.07 -12.70 1.20
N ALA A 237 13.13 -12.76 2.15
CA ALA A 237 11.91 -11.94 2.12
C ALA A 237 12.24 -10.44 2.10
N GLN A 238 13.22 -9.98 2.88
CA GLN A 238 13.69 -8.59 2.87
C GLN A 238 14.16 -8.16 1.48
N ARG A 239 15.00 -8.97 0.84
CA ARG A 239 15.53 -8.67 -0.51
C ARG A 239 14.41 -8.65 -1.54
N LEU A 240 13.49 -9.61 -1.51
CA LEU A 240 12.36 -9.68 -2.43
C LEU A 240 11.41 -8.49 -2.26
N LEU A 241 11.14 -8.06 -1.03
CA LEU A 241 10.40 -6.84 -0.76
C LEU A 241 11.19 -5.58 -1.19
N GLY A 242 12.50 -5.66 -1.35
CA GLY A 242 13.35 -4.50 -1.66
C GLY A 242 13.39 -3.52 -0.48
N HIS A 243 13.48 -4.04 0.75
CA HIS A 243 13.62 -3.21 1.95
C HIS A 243 15.10 -3.10 2.34
N LYS A 244 15.62 -1.87 2.41
CA LYS A 244 16.99 -1.62 2.91
C LYS A 244 17.10 -1.88 4.42
N ASN A 245 16.05 -1.54 5.18
CA ASN A 245 16.06 -1.59 6.64
C ASN A 245 15.24 -2.79 7.13
N LEU A 246 15.83 -3.60 8.01
CA LEU A 246 15.18 -4.77 8.59
C LEU A 246 13.91 -4.42 9.38
N SER A 247 13.90 -3.27 10.06
CA SER A 247 12.73 -2.77 10.79
C SER A 247 11.50 -2.61 9.89
N MET A 248 11.68 -2.29 8.60
CA MET A 248 10.58 -2.23 7.64
C MET A 248 10.11 -3.63 7.25
N THR A 249 11.01 -4.60 7.16
CA THR A 249 10.67 -5.99 6.87
C THR A 249 9.86 -6.61 8.01
N LYS A 250 10.30 -6.44 9.26
CA LYS A 250 9.57 -6.93 10.44
C LYS A 250 8.12 -6.44 10.48
N LYS A 251 7.85 -5.19 10.10
CA LYS A 251 6.47 -4.66 9.96
C LYS A 251 5.59 -5.37 8.94
N TYR A 252 6.16 -6.03 7.93
CA TYR A 252 5.41 -6.80 6.93
C TYR A 252 5.22 -8.25 7.37
N LEU A 253 6.22 -8.80 8.06
CA LEU A 253 6.27 -10.19 8.53
C LEU A 253 5.46 -10.40 9.81
N ASP A 254 5.25 -9.35 10.59
CA ASP A 254 4.36 -9.35 11.75
C ASP A 254 2.92 -9.77 11.36
N PRO A 255 2.43 -10.93 11.85
CA PRO A 255 1.10 -11.44 11.55
C PRO A 255 -0.01 -10.63 12.23
N ARG A 256 0.32 -9.69 13.13
CA ARG A 256 -0.61 -8.85 13.91
C ARG A 256 -1.72 -9.64 14.59
N ARG A 257 -1.42 -10.89 14.95
CA ARG A 257 -2.33 -11.72 15.71
C ARG A 257 -2.24 -11.28 17.16
N ASP A 258 -3.39 -11.05 17.76
CA ASP A 258 -3.53 -10.91 19.21
C ASP A 258 -3.69 -12.31 19.81
N GLU A 259 -2.69 -13.16 19.59
CA GLU A 259 -2.66 -14.55 20.08
C GLU A 259 -1.55 -14.66 21.14
N TYR A 260 -1.83 -15.37 22.23
CA TYR A 260 -0.82 -15.70 23.22
C TYR A 260 0.26 -16.58 22.56
N VAL A 261 1.53 -16.18 22.70
CA VAL A 261 2.65 -17.02 22.33
C VAL A 261 2.81 -18.07 23.43
N LEU A 262 2.52 -19.32 23.10
CA LEU A 262 2.89 -20.44 23.96
C LEU A 262 4.42 -20.53 23.94
N VAL A 263 5.03 -20.35 25.11
CA VAL A 263 6.48 -20.45 25.35
C VAL A 263 6.79 -21.79 25.99
#